data_AF-A0A6J8D026-F1
#
_entry.id   AF-A0A6J8D026-F1
#
_cell.length_a   1.000
_cell.length_b   1.000
_cell.length_c   1.000
_cell.angle_alpha   90.00
_cell.angle_beta   90.00
_cell.angle_gamma   90.00
#
_symmetry.space_group_name_H-M   'P 1'
#
loop_
_entity.id
_entity.type
_entity.pdbx_description
1 polymer ?
#
loop_
_entity_poly.entity_id
_entity_poly.type
_entity_poly.pdbx_seq_one_letter_code
_entity_poly.pdbx_strand_id
1 'polypeptide(L)'
;MVITIYRLYSTKNSSESESQGYIVLNKNQVQAGSLNIPETSKTQISNSDTKQFGNKQNSVSEKNADTLTSQQNQPLDFHESIPVILRDCGQLCNTSRHGLPGPYFDQIKAPIDCTALFKNDYIDRGHGLKVAPRRIPKELLDAYTMNGRVRVSNLYFNQQYLGKKAETSFWSKEMIDLWVGRAKNGTLQGTYYADETNALRDGLRHASSIKDGRVLVIGSENPWVEACALEAGAREVVTLEYGRITSTHPKVKTLVPYEFRMMYLNGTLGTFDAIVTFSSVEHSGLGRYGDGLNPWGDIIAVARAWCVTKPKGSLTIGVMYNYNTDMLRYNADRWYGKVRYPYLTTNWKQVYKGRGIQKVHVFEKDDI
;
A
#
# COMPACT_ATOMS: atom_id res chain seq x y z
N MET A 1 2.75 12.85 9.14
CA MET A 1 1.83 14.03 9.09
C MET A 1 0.55 13.58 8.38
N VAL A 2 -0.50 13.22 9.14
CA VAL A 2 -1.79 12.77 8.57
C VAL A 2 -2.69 13.99 8.38
N ILE A 3 -3.07 14.29 7.14
CA ILE A 3 -3.99 15.40 6.84
C ILE A 3 -5.39 14.83 6.63
N THR A 4 -6.29 15.21 7.54
CA THR A 4 -7.73 14.94 7.49
C THR A 4 -8.41 15.94 6.57
N ILE A 5 -9.21 15.46 5.62
CA ILE A 5 -10.05 16.30 4.75
C ILE A 5 -11.47 16.25 5.31
N TYR A 6 -11.96 17.37 5.83
CA TYR A 6 -13.34 17.51 6.30
C TYR A 6 -14.26 17.93 5.15
N ARG A 7 -15.48 17.37 5.13
CA ARG A 7 -16.60 17.86 4.32
C ARG A 7 -17.62 18.46 5.28
N LEU A 8 -17.77 19.79 5.30
CA LEU A 8 -18.83 20.45 6.05
C LEU A 8 -20.12 20.34 5.23
N TYR A 9 -21.18 19.78 5.81
CA TYR A 9 -22.55 19.99 5.35
C TYR A 9 -23.15 21.09 6.20
N SER A 10 -23.39 22.26 5.59
CA SER A 10 -24.25 23.28 6.19
C SER A 10 -25.69 22.97 5.81
N THR A 11 -26.54 22.73 6.81
CA THR A 11 -27.99 22.71 6.63
C THR A 11 -28.49 24.15 6.73
N LYS A 12 -28.67 24.83 5.59
CA LYS A 12 -29.61 25.96 5.50
C LYS A 12 -30.07 26.20 4.07
N ASN A 13 -31.40 26.25 3.93
CA ASN A 13 -32.14 26.68 2.75
C ASN A 13 -31.77 28.12 2.38
N SER A 14 -31.26 28.35 1.18
CA SER A 14 -31.70 29.39 0.23
C SER A 14 -30.69 29.50 -0.91
N SER A 15 -31.21 29.78 -2.10
CA SER A 15 -30.52 30.06 -3.35
C SER A 15 -29.33 31.02 -3.23
N GLU A 16 -28.12 30.57 -3.56
CA GLU A 16 -27.09 31.31 -4.31
C GLU A 16 -25.85 30.42 -4.52
N SER A 17 -25.11 30.66 -5.61
CA SER A 17 -24.00 29.84 -6.08
C SER A 17 -22.80 29.86 -5.11
N GLU A 18 -22.47 28.72 -4.49
CA GLU A 18 -21.29 28.61 -3.62
C GLU A 18 -20.06 28.07 -4.37
N SER A 19 -19.01 28.89 -4.40
CA SER A 19 -17.63 28.49 -4.69
C SER A 19 -17.10 27.60 -3.55
N GLN A 20 -16.66 26.39 -3.88
CA GLN A 20 -16.09 25.44 -2.91
C GLN A 20 -14.65 25.85 -2.51
N GLY A 21 -14.49 26.33 -1.29
CA GLY A 21 -13.18 26.53 -0.64
C GLY A 21 -12.90 25.47 0.42
N TYR A 22 -11.68 24.92 0.45
CA TYR A 22 -11.19 24.02 1.50
C TYR A 22 -10.23 24.78 2.42
N ILE A 23 -10.40 24.64 3.74
CA ILE A 23 -9.50 25.22 4.74
C ILE A 23 -8.55 24.13 5.25
N VAL A 24 -7.24 24.39 5.18
CA VAL A 24 -6.18 23.56 5.77
C VAL A 24 -5.77 24.20 7.10
N LEU A 25 -6.02 23.53 8.23
CA LEU A 25 -5.53 23.99 9.54
C LEU A 25 -4.32 23.16 9.97
N ASN A 26 -3.23 23.86 10.30
CA ASN A 26 -1.98 23.29 10.75
C ASN A 26 -1.95 23.31 12.29
N LYS A 27 -2.01 22.16 12.97
CA LYS A 27 -1.90 22.08 14.44
C LYS A 27 -0.43 22.00 14.85
N ASN A 28 0.24 23.14 14.92
CA ASN A 28 1.41 23.32 15.78
C ASN A 28 1.06 24.39 16.81
N GLN A 29 0.49 24.01 17.95
CA GLN A 29 0.62 24.66 19.26
C GLN A 29 -0.06 23.79 20.32
N VAL A 30 0.70 22.96 21.03
CA VAL A 30 0.47 22.65 22.45
C VAL A 30 1.85 22.51 23.10
N GLN A 31 2.10 23.35 24.10
CA GLN A 31 3.32 23.43 24.90
C GLN A 31 3.63 22.10 25.60
N ALA A 32 4.92 21.75 25.63
CA ALA A 32 5.46 20.71 26.49
C ALA A 32 5.42 21.18 27.95
N GLY A 33 4.62 20.51 28.78
CA GLY A 33 4.73 20.55 30.23
C GLY A 33 5.72 19.48 30.69
N SER A 34 6.83 19.91 31.26
CA SER A 34 7.92 19.09 31.79
C SER A 34 7.46 18.26 32.99
N LEU A 35 7.72 16.95 32.97
CA LEU A 35 7.67 16.10 34.17
C LEU A 35 9.02 15.37 34.30
N ASN A 36 9.77 15.77 35.32
CA ASN A 36 11.05 15.22 35.75
C ASN A 36 10.86 13.81 36.35
N ILE A 37 11.70 12.86 35.96
CA ILE A 37 11.91 11.61 36.70
C ILE A 37 13.45 11.37 36.80
N PRO A 38 14.00 11.02 37.97
CA PRO A 38 15.42 11.18 38.27
C PRO A 38 16.30 10.04 37.71
N GLU A 39 17.53 10.39 37.35
CA GLU A 39 18.63 9.45 37.10
C GLU A 39 19.09 8.78 38.40
N THR A 40 19.18 7.44 38.42
CA THR A 40 20.12 6.75 39.31
C THR A 40 20.74 5.51 38.68
N SER A 41 22.06 5.43 38.95
CA SER A 41 22.94 4.26 39.00
C SER A 41 23.28 3.50 37.71
N LYS A 42 24.47 3.84 37.22
CA LYS A 42 25.40 2.95 36.51
C LYS A 42 25.68 1.71 37.37
N THR A 43 25.66 0.54 36.76
CA THR A 43 26.37 -0.63 37.30
C THR A 43 26.91 -1.44 36.12
N GLN A 44 28.23 -1.58 36.09
CA GLN A 44 28.95 -2.52 35.22
C GLN A 44 28.66 -3.94 35.70
N ILE A 45 28.30 -4.84 34.78
CA ILE A 45 28.47 -6.28 35.00
C ILE A 45 29.12 -6.89 33.75
N SER A 46 30.15 -7.67 34.06
CA SER A 46 31.11 -8.37 33.23
C SER A 46 30.53 -9.48 32.35
N ASN A 47 31.25 -9.74 31.25
CA ASN A 47 31.12 -10.91 30.40
C ASN A 47 31.37 -12.21 31.17
N SER A 48 30.41 -13.14 31.11
CA SER A 48 30.68 -14.58 30.99
C SER A 48 29.43 -15.35 30.57
N ASP A 49 29.62 -16.26 29.62
CA ASP A 49 28.82 -17.45 29.32
C ASP A 49 27.45 -17.31 28.63
N THR A 50 27.48 -17.31 27.29
CA THR A 50 26.36 -17.85 26.49
C THR A 50 26.85 -18.98 25.58
N LYS A 51 26.47 -20.21 25.95
CA LYS A 51 26.60 -21.40 25.11
C LYS A 51 25.67 -21.31 23.90
N GLN A 52 26.22 -21.71 22.77
CA GLN A 52 25.64 -21.85 21.44
C GLN A 52 24.22 -22.44 21.42
N PHE A 53 23.30 -21.72 20.77
CA PHE A 53 22.25 -22.33 19.96
C PHE A 53 22.33 -21.71 18.56
N GLY A 54 22.82 -22.49 17.60
CA GLY A 54 23.04 -22.05 16.23
C GLY A 54 21.71 -21.90 15.48
N ASN A 55 21.38 -20.68 15.09
CA ASN A 55 20.40 -20.39 14.05
C ASN A 55 21.16 -20.12 12.75
N LYS A 56 21.05 -21.03 11.77
CA LYS A 56 21.42 -20.77 10.38
C LYS A 56 20.43 -19.75 9.79
N GLN A 57 20.72 -18.47 9.96
CA GLN A 57 20.21 -17.43 9.06
C GLN A 57 21.09 -17.47 7.81
N ASN A 58 20.46 -17.71 6.66
CA ASN A 58 21.11 -17.53 5.35
C ASN A 58 21.49 -16.05 5.22
N SER A 59 22.78 -15.76 5.37
CA SER A 59 23.37 -14.49 5.04
C SER A 59 23.26 -14.27 3.54
N VAL A 60 22.36 -13.39 3.13
CA VAL A 60 22.54 -12.68 1.85
C VAL A 60 23.83 -11.89 2.01
N SER A 61 24.84 -12.21 1.19
CA SER A 61 26.17 -11.63 1.30
C SER A 61 26.10 -10.10 1.18
N GLU A 62 26.77 -9.41 2.11
CA GLU A 62 26.84 -7.93 2.19
C GLU A 62 27.26 -7.27 0.85
N LYS A 63 28.03 -7.99 0.01
CA LYS A 63 28.44 -7.54 -1.33
C LYS A 63 27.26 -7.28 -2.30
N ASN A 64 26.15 -8.00 -2.17
CA ASN A 64 24.98 -7.75 -3.01
C ASN A 64 24.20 -6.50 -2.55
N ALA A 65 24.17 -6.22 -1.24
CA ALA A 65 23.50 -5.05 -0.70
C ALA A 65 24.17 -3.73 -1.13
N ASP A 66 25.50 -3.68 -1.17
CA ASP A 66 26.27 -2.49 -1.59
C ASP A 66 26.17 -2.17 -3.09
N THR A 67 26.04 -3.21 -3.93
CA THR A 67 25.83 -3.02 -5.38
C THR A 67 24.39 -2.56 -5.67
N LEU A 68 23.42 -3.00 -4.87
CA LEU A 68 21.99 -2.65 -5.00
C LEU A 68 21.69 -1.21 -4.54
N THR A 69 22.32 -0.72 -3.47
CA THR A 69 22.26 0.71 -3.09
C THR A 69 22.80 1.60 -4.21
N SER A 70 23.81 1.16 -4.96
CA SER A 70 24.35 1.93 -6.09
C SER A 70 23.37 2.09 -7.26
N GLN A 71 22.58 1.06 -7.59
CA GLN A 71 21.63 1.08 -8.72
C GLN A 71 20.30 1.78 -8.39
N GLN A 72 19.86 1.73 -7.12
CA GLN A 72 18.70 2.48 -6.63
C GLN A 72 18.96 3.99 -6.52
N ASN A 73 20.22 4.40 -6.41
CA ASN A 73 20.62 5.81 -6.27
C ASN A 73 20.85 6.54 -7.60
N GLN A 74 20.89 5.83 -8.74
CA GLN A 74 20.99 6.49 -10.05
C GLN A 74 19.61 6.97 -10.50
N PRO A 75 19.49 8.21 -11.01
CA PRO A 75 18.24 8.69 -11.61
C PRO A 75 17.72 7.70 -12.65
N LEU A 76 16.48 7.27 -12.50
CA LEU A 76 15.84 6.39 -13.46
C LEU A 76 15.28 7.21 -14.62
N ASP A 77 15.77 6.94 -15.84
CA ASP A 77 15.19 7.51 -17.04
C ASP A 77 13.85 6.83 -17.35
N PHE A 78 12.77 7.61 -17.38
CA PHE A 78 11.46 7.10 -17.74
C PHE A 78 11.35 6.78 -19.23
N HIS A 79 12.18 7.37 -20.10
CA HIS A 79 12.24 7.02 -21.52
C HIS A 79 12.78 5.60 -21.73
N GLU A 80 13.60 5.09 -20.81
CA GLU A 80 14.10 3.72 -20.82
C GLU A 80 13.12 2.77 -20.14
N SER A 81 12.65 3.11 -18.93
CA SER A 81 11.86 2.19 -18.11
C SER A 81 10.42 1.99 -18.59
N ILE A 82 9.73 3.05 -19.05
CA ILE A 82 8.31 2.99 -19.41
C ILE A 82 8.01 2.04 -20.58
N PRO A 83 8.77 2.04 -21.70
CA PRO A 83 8.53 1.08 -22.78
C PRO A 83 8.67 -0.37 -22.34
N VAL A 84 9.63 -0.67 -21.45
CA VAL A 84 9.86 -2.02 -20.92
C VAL A 84 8.72 -2.43 -19.98
N ILE A 85 8.32 -1.55 -19.06
CA ILE A 85 7.15 -1.76 -18.20
C ILE A 85 5.89 -2.01 -19.03
N LEU A 86 5.64 -1.21 -20.06
CA LEU A 86 4.45 -1.35 -20.91
C LEU A 86 4.46 -2.68 -21.67
N ARG A 87 5.61 -3.09 -22.22
CA ARG A 87 5.77 -4.38 -22.89
C ARG A 87 5.45 -5.54 -21.95
N ASP A 88 6.05 -5.57 -20.76
CA ASP A 88 5.92 -6.68 -19.82
C ASP A 88 4.57 -6.70 -19.10
N CYS A 89 3.95 -5.53 -18.94
CA CYS A 89 2.58 -5.42 -18.47
C CYS A 89 1.56 -5.89 -19.52
N GLY A 90 1.91 -5.79 -20.81
CA GLY A 90 1.13 -6.31 -21.92
C GLY A 90 -0.29 -5.76 -21.91
N GLN A 91 -1.28 -6.66 -22.05
CA GLN A 91 -2.67 -6.23 -22.02
C GLN A 91 -3.01 -5.56 -20.69
N LEU A 92 -2.60 -6.04 -19.51
CA LEU A 92 -2.97 -5.42 -18.23
C LEU A 92 -2.93 -3.86 -18.23
N CYS A 93 -1.89 -3.25 -18.81
CA CYS A 93 -1.71 -1.79 -18.88
C CYS A 93 -2.50 -1.06 -19.99
N ASN A 94 -3.12 -1.79 -20.92
CA ASN A 94 -4.02 -1.18 -21.90
C ASN A 94 -5.35 -0.73 -21.24
N THR A 95 -5.43 0.54 -20.86
CA THR A 95 -6.58 1.12 -20.17
C THR A 95 -7.70 1.61 -21.10
N SER A 96 -7.70 1.25 -22.39
CA SER A 96 -8.80 1.58 -23.31
C SER A 96 -9.86 0.47 -23.44
N ARG A 97 -9.59 -0.73 -22.89
CA ARG A 97 -10.52 -1.87 -22.95
C ARG A 97 -11.88 -1.55 -22.33
N HIS A 98 -12.93 -2.07 -22.93
CA HIS A 98 -14.27 -2.07 -22.32
C HIS A 98 -14.38 -3.14 -21.24
N GLY A 99 -15.00 -2.79 -20.12
CA GLY A 99 -15.37 -3.74 -19.07
C GLY A 99 -16.75 -4.35 -19.32
N LEU A 100 -17.02 -5.45 -18.64
CA LEU A 100 -18.34 -6.06 -18.56
C LEU A 100 -19.06 -5.54 -17.31
N PRO A 101 -20.39 -5.37 -17.32
CA PRO A 101 -21.12 -4.94 -16.13
C PRO A 101 -20.84 -5.86 -14.93
N GLY A 102 -20.42 -5.28 -13.81
CA GLY A 102 -20.27 -5.96 -12.54
C GLY A 102 -21.29 -5.49 -11.49
N PRO A 103 -21.33 -6.11 -10.29
CA PRO A 103 -22.28 -5.77 -9.24
C PRO A 103 -22.24 -4.30 -8.78
N TYR A 104 -21.06 -3.67 -8.75
CA TYR A 104 -20.87 -2.31 -8.25
C TYR A 104 -20.28 -1.37 -9.29
N PHE A 105 -19.42 -1.87 -10.17
CA PHE A 105 -18.83 -1.18 -11.31
C PHE A 105 -18.34 -2.23 -12.34
N ASP A 106 -17.92 -1.79 -13.51
CA ASP A 106 -17.49 -2.70 -14.58
C ASP A 106 -16.31 -3.58 -14.16
N GLN A 107 -16.31 -4.84 -14.61
CA GLN A 107 -15.23 -5.79 -14.42
C GLN A 107 -14.34 -5.83 -15.65
N ILE A 108 -13.03 -5.76 -15.43
CA ILE A 108 -12.02 -5.92 -16.47
C ILE A 108 -11.38 -7.30 -16.30
N LYS A 109 -11.29 -8.04 -17.40
CA LYS A 109 -10.44 -9.22 -17.52
C LYS A 109 -9.29 -8.92 -18.48
N ALA A 110 -8.11 -9.43 -18.17
CA ALA A 110 -6.95 -9.39 -19.06
C ALA A 110 -5.99 -10.54 -18.75
N PRO A 111 -5.27 -11.08 -19.74
CA PRO A 111 -4.16 -11.98 -19.46
C PRO A 111 -3.08 -11.22 -18.66
N ILE A 112 -2.55 -11.88 -17.62
CA ILE A 112 -1.45 -11.36 -16.80
C ILE A 112 -0.27 -12.32 -16.93
N ASP A 113 0.83 -11.86 -17.50
CA ASP A 113 2.10 -12.58 -17.45
C ASP A 113 2.80 -12.28 -16.11
N CYS A 114 2.49 -13.11 -15.11
CA CYS A 114 3.09 -12.98 -13.79
C CYS A 114 4.62 -13.05 -13.83
N THR A 115 5.19 -13.89 -14.70
CA THR A 115 6.65 -14.01 -14.79
C THR A 115 7.28 -12.74 -15.34
N ALA A 116 6.71 -12.15 -16.39
CA ALA A 116 7.18 -10.89 -16.94
C ALA A 116 7.09 -9.75 -15.92
N LEU A 117 5.95 -9.64 -15.22
CA LEU A 117 5.77 -8.62 -14.17
C LEU A 117 6.79 -8.75 -13.06
N PHE A 118 7.15 -9.96 -12.62
CA PHE A 118 8.14 -10.15 -11.55
C PHE A 118 9.60 -10.11 -12.04
N LYS A 119 9.88 -10.40 -13.31
CA LYS A 119 11.23 -10.28 -13.88
C LYS A 119 11.62 -8.83 -14.20
N ASN A 120 10.65 -7.96 -14.46
CA ASN A 120 10.89 -6.56 -14.73
C ASN A 120 11.30 -5.83 -13.43
N ASP A 121 12.57 -5.45 -13.37
CA ASP A 121 13.17 -4.79 -12.22
C ASP A 121 12.86 -3.29 -12.15
N TYR A 122 12.56 -2.64 -13.28
CA TYR A 122 12.14 -1.24 -13.32
C TYR A 122 10.87 -0.96 -12.50
N ILE A 123 9.98 -1.94 -12.35
CA ILE A 123 8.76 -1.79 -11.53
C ILE A 123 9.09 -1.49 -10.06
N ASP A 124 10.19 -2.06 -9.53
CA ASP A 124 10.59 -1.90 -8.12
C ASP A 124 11.74 -0.90 -7.95
N ARG A 125 12.27 -0.37 -9.06
CA ARG A 125 13.39 0.56 -9.05
C ARG A 125 12.91 1.94 -8.61
N GLY A 126 13.71 2.59 -7.77
CA GLY A 126 13.44 3.96 -7.35
C GLY A 126 13.72 4.98 -8.44
N HIS A 127 13.13 6.17 -8.32
CA HIS A 127 13.36 7.24 -9.29
C HIS A 127 14.77 7.88 -9.17
N GLY A 128 15.52 7.62 -8.09
CA GLY A 128 16.90 8.07 -7.92
C GLY A 128 17.11 9.59 -7.81
N LEU A 129 16.04 10.36 -7.55
CA LEU A 129 16.10 11.82 -7.40
C LEU A 129 16.10 12.21 -5.93
N LYS A 130 16.70 13.36 -5.61
CA LYS A 130 16.72 13.92 -4.25
C LYS A 130 15.31 14.22 -3.70
N VAL A 131 14.39 14.59 -4.58
CA VAL A 131 12.98 14.87 -4.25
C VAL A 131 12.08 14.25 -5.30
N ALA A 132 10.87 13.89 -4.91
CA ALA A 132 9.85 13.37 -5.80
C ALA A 132 9.49 14.42 -6.89
N PRO A 133 9.16 13.99 -8.12
CA PRO A 133 8.75 14.91 -9.18
C PRO A 133 7.50 15.72 -8.79
N ARG A 134 7.56 17.04 -8.92
CA ARG A 134 6.44 17.95 -8.62
C ARG A 134 5.41 18.08 -9.74
N ARG A 135 5.78 17.65 -10.95
CA ARG A 135 4.92 17.71 -12.14
C ARG A 135 4.98 16.37 -12.86
N ILE A 136 3.89 16.05 -13.53
CA ILE A 136 3.83 14.93 -14.45
C ILE A 136 4.70 15.30 -15.66
N PRO A 137 5.68 14.48 -16.06
CA PRO A 137 6.38 14.68 -17.33
C PRO A 137 5.39 14.74 -18.50
N LYS A 138 5.60 15.63 -19.46
CA LYS A 138 4.63 15.89 -20.55
C LYS A 138 4.33 14.61 -21.34
N GLU A 139 5.35 13.79 -21.54
CA GLU A 139 5.34 12.53 -22.26
C GLU A 139 4.53 11.44 -21.55
N LEU A 140 4.36 11.55 -20.23
CA LEU A 140 3.60 10.59 -19.43
C LEU A 140 2.19 11.08 -19.11
N LEU A 141 1.83 12.33 -19.47
CA LEU A 141 0.57 12.94 -19.08
C LEU A 141 -0.64 12.12 -19.53
N ASP A 142 -0.65 11.66 -20.79
CA ASP A 142 -1.74 10.87 -21.33
C ASP A 142 -1.88 9.53 -20.60
N ALA A 143 -0.76 8.87 -20.29
CA ALA A 143 -0.77 7.61 -19.55
C ALA A 143 -1.31 7.80 -18.11
N TYR A 144 -0.88 8.84 -17.39
CA TYR A 144 -1.37 9.14 -16.04
C TYR A 144 -2.85 9.55 -16.00
N THR A 145 -3.32 10.25 -17.04
CA THR A 145 -4.69 10.75 -17.13
C THR A 145 -5.63 9.79 -17.85
N MET A 146 -5.14 8.62 -18.27
CA MET A 146 -5.87 7.65 -19.07
C MET A 146 -6.46 8.30 -20.34
N ASN A 147 -5.63 9.06 -21.07
CA ASN A 147 -5.97 9.90 -22.22
C ASN A 147 -7.02 10.97 -21.87
N GLY A 148 -6.77 11.73 -20.80
CA GLY A 148 -7.63 12.82 -20.36
C GLY A 148 -8.95 12.42 -19.65
N ARG A 149 -9.23 11.12 -19.49
CA ARG A 149 -10.43 10.64 -18.77
C ARG A 149 -10.39 10.84 -17.26
N VAL A 150 -9.19 10.99 -16.69
CA VAL A 150 -8.97 11.24 -15.26
C VAL A 150 -8.50 12.67 -15.06
N ARG A 151 -9.19 13.42 -14.20
CA ARG A 151 -8.83 14.81 -13.89
C ARG A 151 -7.57 14.87 -13.05
N VAL A 152 -6.75 15.90 -13.27
CA VAL A 152 -5.57 16.18 -12.44
C VAL A 152 -5.86 17.34 -11.49
N SER A 153 -5.44 17.21 -10.24
CA SER A 153 -5.35 18.32 -9.29
C SER A 153 -3.98 18.34 -8.62
N ASN A 154 -3.65 19.43 -7.96
CA ASN A 154 -2.36 19.59 -7.29
C ASN A 154 -2.43 19.13 -5.83
N LEU A 155 -1.58 18.19 -5.44
CA LEU A 155 -1.28 17.87 -4.04
C LEU A 155 0.05 17.10 -3.99
N TYR A 156 1.04 17.62 -3.28
CA TYR A 156 2.41 17.11 -3.37
C TYR A 156 2.96 16.63 -2.02
N PHE A 157 3.64 15.48 -2.04
CA PHE A 157 4.37 14.91 -0.90
C PHE A 157 5.73 14.33 -1.35
N ASN A 158 6.66 14.20 -0.39
CA ASN A 158 8.00 13.66 -0.61
C ASN A 158 8.44 12.77 0.56
N GLN A 159 7.76 11.64 0.74
CA GLN A 159 7.97 10.68 1.83
C GLN A 159 8.84 9.52 1.37
N GLN A 160 10.04 9.81 0.86
CA GLN A 160 10.90 8.79 0.26
C GLN A 160 11.35 7.73 1.27
N TYR A 161 10.64 6.60 1.31
CA TYR A 161 10.92 5.45 2.18
C TYR A 161 11.63 4.31 1.46
N LEU A 162 11.52 4.21 0.13
CA LEU A 162 12.20 3.18 -0.65
C LEU A 162 13.72 3.22 -0.40
N GLY A 163 14.30 2.07 -0.08
CA GLY A 163 15.72 1.93 0.27
C GLY A 163 16.08 2.49 1.65
N LYS A 164 15.10 2.93 2.45
CA LYS A 164 15.27 3.50 3.78
C LYS A 164 14.38 2.78 4.79
N LYS A 165 14.22 3.35 5.99
CA LYS A 165 13.28 2.89 7.01
C LYS A 165 11.86 3.40 6.71
N ALA A 166 10.85 2.61 7.05
CA ALA A 166 9.47 3.07 7.04
C ALA A 166 9.22 4.12 8.13
N GLU A 167 8.09 4.83 8.06
CA GLU A 167 7.67 5.84 9.04
C GLU A 167 7.73 5.30 10.48
N THR A 168 7.07 4.17 10.74
CA THR A 168 7.25 3.40 11.98
C THR A 168 8.02 2.13 11.68
N SER A 169 9.34 2.15 11.89
CA SER A 169 10.23 1.06 11.47
C SER A 169 10.42 -0.07 12.49
N PHE A 170 9.85 0.03 13.69
CA PHE A 170 9.91 -1.04 14.70
C PHE A 170 8.51 -1.35 15.26
N TRP A 171 8.07 -2.60 15.07
CA TRP A 171 6.75 -3.08 15.52
C TRP A 171 6.93 -4.19 16.55
N SER A 172 6.78 -3.85 17.83
CA SER A 172 6.91 -4.83 18.91
C SER A 172 5.69 -5.76 18.96
N LYS A 173 5.90 -6.97 19.49
CA LYS A 173 4.82 -7.92 19.78
C LYS A 173 3.73 -7.29 20.65
N GLU A 174 4.11 -6.57 21.70
CA GLU A 174 3.18 -5.94 22.65
C GLU A 174 2.33 -4.86 22.00
N MET A 175 2.92 -4.07 21.09
CA MET A 175 2.19 -3.07 20.31
C MET A 175 1.12 -3.74 19.44
N ILE A 176 1.49 -4.78 18.70
CA ILE A 176 0.58 -5.50 17.81
C ILE A 176 -0.53 -6.19 18.62
N ASP A 177 -0.19 -6.89 19.71
CA ASP A 177 -1.17 -7.56 20.58
C ASP A 177 -2.18 -6.56 21.18
N LEU A 178 -1.70 -5.41 21.66
CA LEU A 178 -2.57 -4.33 22.15
C LEU A 178 -3.52 -3.84 21.06
N TRP A 179 -3.02 -3.69 19.84
CA TRP A 179 -3.81 -3.20 18.72
C TRP A 179 -4.81 -4.24 18.22
N VAL A 180 -4.48 -5.53 18.25
CA VAL A 180 -5.44 -6.62 18.01
C VAL A 180 -6.57 -6.56 19.04
N GLY A 181 -6.25 -6.33 20.32
CA GLY A 181 -7.26 -6.15 21.37
C GLY A 181 -8.17 -4.94 21.14
N ARG A 182 -7.57 -3.80 20.74
CA ARG A 182 -8.33 -2.58 20.38
C ARG A 182 -9.17 -2.75 19.12
N ALA A 183 -8.65 -3.46 18.11
CA ALA A 183 -9.38 -3.80 16.91
C ALA A 183 -10.61 -4.61 17.30
N LYS A 184 -10.44 -5.70 18.06
CA LYS A 184 -11.55 -6.55 18.55
C LYS A 184 -12.66 -5.74 19.22
N ASN A 185 -12.29 -4.78 20.07
CA ASN A 185 -13.22 -3.90 20.79
C ASN A 185 -13.76 -2.72 19.97
N GLY A 186 -13.34 -2.57 18.71
CA GLY A 186 -13.77 -1.49 17.82
C GLY A 186 -13.20 -0.12 18.14
N THR A 187 -12.12 -0.03 18.92
CA THR A 187 -11.53 1.22 19.43
C THR A 187 -10.14 1.53 18.84
N LEU A 188 -9.59 0.65 18.01
CA LEU A 188 -8.33 0.91 17.32
C LEU A 188 -8.52 2.06 16.33
N GLN A 189 -7.76 3.14 16.50
CA GLN A 189 -7.84 4.31 15.63
C GLN A 189 -7.16 4.10 14.27
N GLY A 190 -6.12 3.26 14.20
CA GLY A 190 -5.27 3.15 13.01
C GLY A 190 -4.72 4.51 12.56
N THR A 191 -4.46 4.65 11.27
CA THR A 191 -4.00 5.92 10.68
C THR A 191 -5.12 6.96 10.48
N TYR A 192 -6.37 6.52 10.26
CA TYR A 192 -7.45 7.36 9.73
C TYR A 192 -8.70 7.42 10.62
N TYR A 193 -8.63 7.05 11.89
CA TYR A 193 -9.72 6.94 12.87
C TYR A 193 -10.39 5.55 12.98
N ALA A 194 -11.03 5.33 14.13
CA ALA A 194 -11.68 4.07 14.46
C ALA A 194 -12.79 3.68 13.47
N ASP A 195 -13.48 4.64 12.86
CA ASP A 195 -14.54 4.36 11.90
C ASP A 195 -13.99 3.73 10.60
N GLU A 196 -12.88 4.24 10.07
CA GLU A 196 -12.19 3.64 8.91
C GLU A 196 -11.59 2.28 9.27
N THR A 197 -11.03 2.16 10.48
CA THR A 197 -10.53 0.88 10.98
C THR A 197 -11.64 -0.17 11.08
N ASN A 198 -12.81 0.22 11.59
CA ASN A 198 -13.96 -0.67 11.68
C ASN A 198 -14.58 -0.97 10.30
N ALA A 199 -14.50 -0.04 9.34
CA ALA A 199 -14.90 -0.29 7.96
C ALA A 199 -14.02 -1.39 7.32
N LEU A 200 -12.69 -1.36 7.55
CA LEU A 200 -11.79 -2.43 7.13
C LEU A 200 -12.18 -3.75 7.79
N ARG A 201 -12.34 -3.77 9.12
CA ARG A 201 -12.72 -4.98 9.87
C ARG A 201 -14.01 -5.60 9.35
N ASP A 202 -15.02 -4.79 9.05
CA ASP A 202 -16.26 -5.28 8.45
C ASP A 202 -16.02 -5.92 7.08
N GLY A 203 -15.18 -5.30 6.24
CA GLY A 203 -14.76 -5.89 4.96
C GLY A 203 -14.06 -7.24 5.15
N LEU A 204 -13.14 -7.35 6.11
CA LEU A 204 -12.43 -8.62 6.37
C LEU A 204 -13.36 -9.77 6.77
N ARG A 205 -14.56 -9.50 7.30
CA ARG A 205 -15.57 -10.55 7.57
C ARG A 205 -16.16 -11.16 6.29
N HIS A 206 -16.06 -10.47 5.16
CA HIS A 206 -16.47 -10.96 3.85
C HIS A 206 -15.30 -11.58 3.06
N ALA A 207 -14.08 -11.54 3.59
CA ALA A 207 -12.91 -12.20 3.01
C ALA A 207 -12.85 -13.65 3.49
N SER A 208 -13.51 -14.56 2.76
CA SER A 208 -13.69 -15.97 3.15
C SER A 208 -12.39 -16.72 3.45
N SER A 209 -11.28 -16.32 2.83
CA SER A 209 -9.98 -16.98 2.93
C SER A 209 -9.03 -16.40 4.00
N ILE A 210 -9.48 -15.43 4.80
CA ILE A 210 -8.60 -14.79 5.80
C ILE A 210 -8.36 -15.65 7.06
N LYS A 211 -9.40 -16.38 7.50
CA LYS A 211 -9.35 -17.16 8.73
C LYS A 211 -8.41 -18.35 8.56
N ASP A 212 -7.46 -18.48 9.48
CA ASP A 212 -6.33 -19.42 9.38
C ASP A 212 -5.58 -19.27 8.03
N GLY A 213 -5.63 -18.09 7.43
CA GLY A 213 -4.97 -17.77 6.17
C GLY A 213 -3.59 -17.18 6.37
N ARG A 214 -2.74 -17.31 5.35
CA ARG A 214 -1.55 -16.48 5.19
C ARG A 214 -1.92 -15.23 4.40
N VAL A 215 -1.78 -14.06 5.01
CA VAL A 215 -2.27 -12.79 4.50
C VAL A 215 -1.13 -11.93 4.01
N LEU A 216 -1.24 -11.36 2.81
CA LEU A 216 -0.37 -10.29 2.34
C LEU A 216 -1.03 -8.94 2.65
N VAL A 217 -0.33 -8.08 3.40
CA VAL A 217 -0.70 -6.67 3.55
C VAL A 217 0.17 -5.85 2.61
N ILE A 218 -0.43 -5.07 1.70
CA ILE A 218 0.32 -4.17 0.81
C ILE A 218 0.20 -2.75 1.34
N GLY A 219 1.35 -2.26 1.82
CA GLY A 219 1.60 -0.95 2.41
C GLY A 219 0.97 -0.75 3.78
N SER A 220 1.78 -0.31 4.73
CA SER A 220 1.34 -0.01 6.10
C SER A 220 2.43 0.79 6.84
N GLU A 221 2.14 2.05 7.16
CA GLU A 221 3.10 2.91 7.90
C GLU A 221 3.21 2.52 9.39
N ASN A 222 2.23 1.79 9.93
CA ASN A 222 2.15 1.29 11.30
C ASN A 222 1.19 0.08 11.35
N PRO A 223 1.28 -0.86 12.32
CA PRO A 223 0.73 -2.21 12.17
C PRO A 223 -0.79 -2.36 12.40
N TRP A 224 -1.61 -1.37 12.03
CA TRP A 224 -3.05 -1.36 12.31
C TRP A 224 -3.85 -2.27 11.37
N VAL A 225 -3.43 -2.39 10.10
CA VAL A 225 -4.02 -3.32 9.12
C VAL A 225 -3.68 -4.76 9.52
N GLU A 226 -2.43 -4.99 9.92
CA GLU A 226 -1.91 -6.26 10.42
C GLU A 226 -2.69 -6.69 11.67
N ALA A 227 -2.94 -5.77 12.61
CA ALA A 227 -3.77 -6.03 13.78
C ALA A 227 -5.21 -6.41 13.39
N CYS A 228 -5.81 -5.76 12.39
CA CYS A 228 -7.14 -6.13 11.89
C CYS A 228 -7.14 -7.52 11.22
N ALA A 229 -6.09 -7.87 10.45
CA ALA A 229 -5.97 -9.18 9.82
C ALA A 229 -5.80 -10.30 10.87
N LEU A 230 -4.96 -10.08 11.88
CA LEU A 230 -4.80 -11.02 13.00
C LEU A 230 -6.09 -11.17 13.82
N GLU A 231 -6.83 -10.08 14.05
CA GLU A 231 -8.14 -10.12 14.70
C GLU A 231 -9.19 -10.90 13.89
N ALA A 232 -9.15 -10.78 12.56
CA ALA A 232 -9.97 -11.57 11.65
C ALA A 232 -9.56 -13.06 11.59
N GLY A 233 -8.48 -13.45 12.27
CA GLY A 233 -8.06 -14.84 12.44
C GLY A 233 -6.95 -15.28 11.50
N ALA A 234 -6.19 -14.36 10.89
CA ALA A 234 -5.02 -14.71 10.09
C ALA A 234 -4.01 -15.55 10.89
N ARG A 235 -3.49 -16.61 10.28
CA ARG A 235 -2.42 -17.44 10.88
C ARG A 235 -1.08 -16.73 10.82
N GLU A 236 -0.81 -16.07 9.70
CA GLU A 236 0.42 -15.35 9.39
C GLU A 236 0.06 -14.12 8.56
N VAL A 237 0.76 -13.01 8.81
CA VAL A 237 0.69 -11.78 8.03
C VAL A 237 2.07 -11.44 7.51
N VAL A 238 2.16 -11.16 6.22
CA VAL A 238 3.37 -10.65 5.57
C VAL A 238 3.05 -9.25 5.06
N THR A 239 3.73 -8.23 5.56
CA THR A 239 3.59 -6.86 5.08
C THR A 239 4.63 -6.57 4.01
N LEU A 240 4.19 -6.05 2.87
CA LEU A 240 5.01 -5.51 1.81
C LEU A 240 5.00 -3.98 1.89
N GLU A 241 6.14 -3.38 2.20
CA GLU A 241 6.29 -1.93 2.40
C GLU A 241 7.58 -1.42 1.74
N TYR A 242 7.59 -0.19 1.23
CA TYR A 242 8.77 0.42 0.61
C TYR A 242 9.92 0.59 1.60
N GLY A 243 9.59 1.04 2.80
CA GLY A 243 10.55 1.22 3.88
C GLY A 243 10.77 -0.07 4.69
N ARG A 244 11.99 -0.28 5.15
CA ARG A 244 12.33 -1.40 6.01
C ARG A 244 11.65 -1.24 7.37
N ILE A 245 11.01 -2.33 7.81
CA ILE A 245 10.39 -2.50 9.12
C ILE A 245 11.04 -3.72 9.79
N THR A 246 11.19 -3.65 11.11
CA THR A 246 11.54 -4.78 11.96
C THR A 246 10.33 -5.09 12.85
N SER A 247 9.78 -6.30 12.74
CA SER A 247 8.74 -6.78 13.65
C SER A 247 9.28 -7.87 14.58
N THR A 248 8.89 -7.84 15.85
CA THR A 248 9.17 -8.94 16.81
C THR A 248 7.97 -9.85 17.03
N HIS A 249 6.84 -9.58 16.38
CA HIS A 249 5.63 -10.40 16.54
C HIS A 249 5.76 -11.72 15.75
N PRO A 250 5.56 -12.90 16.36
CA PRO A 250 5.87 -14.19 15.73
C PRO A 250 5.02 -14.52 14.49
N LYS A 251 3.87 -13.85 14.31
CA LYS A 251 2.99 -14.01 13.15
C LYS A 251 3.10 -12.90 12.10
N VAL A 252 3.94 -11.89 12.31
CA VAL A 252 4.07 -10.75 11.37
C VAL A 252 5.48 -10.74 10.80
N LYS A 253 5.58 -10.86 9.48
CA LYS A 253 6.81 -10.70 8.72
C LYS A 253 6.70 -9.47 7.85
N THR A 254 7.84 -8.89 7.50
CA THR A 254 7.89 -7.69 6.67
C THR A 254 8.91 -7.89 5.55
N LEU A 255 8.57 -7.44 4.35
CA LEU A 255 9.42 -7.51 3.17
C LEU A 255 9.42 -6.15 2.47
N VAL A 256 10.56 -5.79 1.87
CA VAL A 256 10.60 -4.69 0.89
C VAL A 256 10.38 -5.23 -0.53
N PRO A 257 10.01 -4.39 -1.53
CA PRO A 257 9.69 -4.84 -2.89
C PRO A 257 10.76 -5.72 -3.54
N TYR A 258 12.03 -5.38 -3.36
CA TYR A 258 13.14 -6.19 -3.86
C TYR A 258 13.14 -7.61 -3.27
N GLU A 259 13.01 -7.75 -1.95
CA GLU A 259 12.99 -9.04 -1.26
C GLU A 259 11.79 -9.87 -1.73
N PHE A 260 10.62 -9.26 -1.80
CA PHE A 260 9.40 -9.89 -2.28
C PHE A 260 9.54 -10.42 -3.72
N ARG A 261 10.09 -9.59 -4.63
CA ARG A 261 10.38 -9.99 -6.02
C ARG A 261 11.36 -11.15 -6.09
N MET A 262 12.47 -11.08 -5.37
CA MET A 262 13.49 -12.13 -5.40
C MET A 262 12.97 -13.45 -4.81
N MET A 263 12.17 -13.39 -3.74
CA MET A 263 11.52 -14.58 -3.20
C MET A 263 10.52 -15.19 -4.18
N TYR A 264 9.79 -14.38 -4.96
CA TYR A 264 8.93 -14.90 -6.03
C TYR A 264 9.75 -15.61 -7.10
N LEU A 265 10.77 -14.94 -7.64
CA LEU A 265 11.62 -15.47 -8.72
C LEU A 265 12.36 -16.76 -8.31
N ASN A 266 12.72 -16.88 -7.03
CA ASN A 266 13.38 -18.06 -6.49
C ASN A 266 12.41 -19.14 -5.99
N GLY A 267 11.09 -18.93 -6.11
CA GLY A 267 10.07 -19.90 -5.68
C GLY A 267 9.92 -20.06 -4.16
N THR A 268 10.47 -19.14 -3.34
CA THR A 268 10.46 -19.21 -1.88
C THR A 268 9.39 -18.33 -1.23
N LEU A 269 8.72 -17.46 -1.98
CA LEU A 269 7.69 -16.56 -1.46
C LEU A 269 6.45 -17.31 -0.93
N GLY A 270 6.11 -18.43 -1.55
CA GLY A 270 4.84 -19.13 -1.37
C GLY A 270 3.65 -18.30 -1.89
N THR A 271 2.44 -18.81 -1.67
CA THR A 271 1.19 -18.12 -2.03
C THR A 271 0.47 -17.58 -0.79
N PHE A 272 -0.53 -16.73 -1.03
CA PHE A 272 -1.34 -16.08 -0.01
C PHE A 272 -2.81 -16.50 -0.15
N ASP A 273 -3.46 -16.68 0.98
CA ASP A 273 -4.89 -16.98 1.05
C ASP A 273 -5.72 -15.70 0.89
N ALA A 274 -5.27 -14.58 1.44
CA ALA A 274 -5.93 -13.29 1.30
C ALA A 274 -4.92 -12.15 1.13
N ILE A 275 -5.36 -11.09 0.44
CA ILE A 275 -4.64 -9.83 0.26
C ILE A 275 -5.44 -8.73 0.94
N VAL A 276 -4.76 -7.85 1.65
CA VAL A 276 -5.36 -6.65 2.26
C VAL A 276 -4.52 -5.44 1.88
N THR A 277 -5.17 -4.37 1.45
CA THR A 277 -4.51 -3.07 1.25
C THR A 277 -5.46 -1.96 1.63
N PHE A 278 -4.99 -0.98 2.39
CA PHE A 278 -5.81 0.13 2.85
C PHE A 278 -5.01 1.42 2.77
N SER A 279 -5.46 2.32 1.90
CA SER A 279 -4.79 3.58 1.60
C SER A 279 -3.30 3.44 1.30
N SER A 280 -2.97 2.66 0.27
CA SER A 280 -1.59 2.36 -0.10
C SER A 280 -1.39 2.38 -1.61
N VAL A 281 -2.07 1.47 -2.33
CA VAL A 281 -1.82 1.27 -3.77
C VAL A 281 -2.10 2.52 -4.61
N GLU A 282 -2.96 3.44 -4.15
CA GLU A 282 -3.22 4.70 -4.86
C GLU A 282 -2.00 5.60 -5.01
N HIS A 283 -0.95 5.37 -4.22
CA HIS A 283 0.30 6.12 -4.27
C HIS A 283 1.33 5.51 -5.23
N SER A 284 1.16 4.26 -5.66
CA SER A 284 2.16 3.52 -6.43
C SER A 284 2.41 4.15 -7.81
N GLY A 285 3.69 4.30 -8.14
CA GLY A 285 4.16 4.86 -9.40
C GLY A 285 4.12 6.39 -9.47
N LEU A 286 3.84 7.09 -8.37
CA LEU A 286 3.81 8.56 -8.32
C LEU A 286 5.15 9.16 -7.85
N GLY A 287 6.10 8.32 -7.42
CA GLY A 287 7.41 8.74 -6.90
C GLY A 287 7.37 9.37 -5.51
N ARG A 288 6.20 9.50 -4.89
CA ARG A 288 6.04 10.03 -3.53
C ARG A 288 6.91 9.30 -2.51
N TYR A 289 7.02 7.99 -2.65
CA TYR A 289 7.72 7.11 -1.70
C TYR A 289 9.13 6.75 -2.15
N GLY A 290 9.64 7.39 -3.21
CA GLY A 290 10.94 7.08 -3.81
C GLY A 290 10.87 6.09 -4.97
N ASP A 291 9.70 5.52 -5.23
CA ASP A 291 9.38 4.63 -6.34
C ASP A 291 9.56 5.28 -7.73
N GLY A 292 9.87 4.48 -8.75
CA GLY A 292 9.94 4.97 -10.13
C GLY A 292 8.61 5.53 -10.61
N LEU A 293 8.65 6.50 -11.53
CA LEU A 293 7.44 6.98 -12.19
C LEU A 293 6.84 5.84 -13.03
N ASN A 294 5.58 5.49 -12.75
CA ASN A 294 4.87 4.44 -13.45
C ASN A 294 3.35 4.76 -13.46
N PRO A 295 2.77 5.17 -14.60
CA PRO A 295 1.35 5.45 -14.72
C PRO A 295 0.42 4.31 -14.31
N TRP A 296 0.91 3.06 -14.34
CA TRP A 296 0.19 1.83 -14.01
C TRP A 296 0.66 1.17 -12.71
N GLY A 297 1.45 1.86 -11.88
CA GLY A 297 2.07 1.28 -10.69
C GLY A 297 1.08 0.62 -9.73
N ASP A 298 -0.09 1.23 -9.53
CA ASP A 298 -1.20 0.71 -8.72
C ASP A 298 -1.84 -0.55 -9.32
N ILE A 299 -2.13 -0.53 -10.63
CA ILE A 299 -2.68 -1.66 -11.39
C ILE A 299 -1.70 -2.85 -11.34
N ILE A 300 -0.41 -2.59 -11.56
CA ILE A 300 0.64 -3.62 -11.51
C ILE A 300 0.81 -4.15 -10.09
N ALA A 301 0.73 -3.32 -9.05
CA ALA A 301 0.82 -3.77 -7.67
C ALA A 301 -0.31 -4.76 -7.32
N VAL A 302 -1.55 -4.43 -7.68
CA VAL A 302 -2.70 -5.33 -7.44
C VAL A 302 -2.63 -6.58 -8.32
N ALA A 303 -2.13 -6.48 -9.55
CA ALA A 303 -1.91 -7.65 -10.41
C ALA A 303 -0.82 -8.59 -9.89
N ARG A 304 0.30 -8.06 -9.38
CA ARG A 304 1.32 -8.88 -8.71
C ARG A 304 0.75 -9.57 -7.46
N ALA A 305 -0.17 -8.90 -6.74
CA ALA A 305 -0.90 -9.54 -5.65
C ALA A 305 -1.79 -10.70 -6.16
N TRP A 306 -2.52 -10.50 -7.26
CA TRP A 306 -3.29 -11.55 -7.92
C TRP A 306 -2.43 -12.76 -8.29
N CYS A 307 -1.23 -12.54 -8.82
CA CYS A 307 -0.27 -13.58 -9.20
C CYS A 307 0.17 -14.48 -8.03
N VAL A 308 0.23 -13.95 -6.81
CA VAL A 308 0.64 -14.71 -5.62
C VAL A 308 -0.53 -15.17 -4.74
N THR A 309 -1.77 -14.88 -5.17
CA THR A 309 -2.97 -15.31 -4.45
C THR A 309 -3.40 -16.70 -4.91
N LYS A 310 -3.80 -17.56 -3.97
CA LYS A 310 -4.36 -18.89 -4.29
C LYS A 310 -5.69 -18.76 -5.05
N PRO A 311 -6.10 -19.79 -5.82
CA PRO A 311 -7.48 -19.87 -6.33
C PRO A 311 -8.49 -19.65 -5.20
N LYS A 312 -9.56 -18.90 -5.48
CA LYS A 312 -10.58 -18.47 -4.49
C LYS A 312 -10.06 -17.63 -3.31
N GLY A 313 -8.81 -17.17 -3.35
CA GLY A 313 -8.31 -16.22 -2.37
C GLY A 313 -8.97 -14.86 -2.55
N SER A 314 -9.01 -14.06 -1.49
CA SER A 314 -9.71 -12.76 -1.50
C SER A 314 -8.77 -11.56 -1.57
N LEU A 315 -9.25 -10.45 -2.13
CA LEU A 315 -8.66 -9.12 -1.99
C LEU A 315 -9.62 -8.24 -1.20
N THR A 316 -9.17 -7.69 -0.07
CA THR A 316 -9.85 -6.60 0.64
C THR A 316 -9.10 -5.30 0.39
N ILE A 317 -9.74 -4.32 -0.23
CA ILE A 317 -9.12 -3.06 -0.61
C ILE A 317 -9.95 -1.87 -0.11
N GLY A 318 -9.32 -0.98 0.67
CA GLY A 318 -9.88 0.30 1.08
C GLY A 318 -9.12 1.44 0.41
N VAL A 319 -9.81 2.24 -0.41
CA VAL A 319 -9.22 3.37 -1.15
C VAL A 319 -10.20 4.53 -1.24
N MET A 320 -9.70 5.75 -1.47
CA MET A 320 -10.55 6.90 -1.77
C MET A 320 -11.40 6.61 -3.01
N TYR A 321 -12.72 6.61 -2.83
CA TYR A 321 -13.64 6.18 -3.87
C TYR A 321 -14.90 7.03 -3.93
N ASN A 322 -15.22 7.44 -5.15
CA ASN A 322 -16.51 8.00 -5.52
C ASN A 322 -16.81 7.57 -6.96
N TYR A 323 -17.91 6.85 -7.18
CA TYR A 323 -18.25 6.25 -8.47
C TYR A 323 -18.16 7.25 -9.65
N ASN A 324 -18.55 8.50 -9.43
CA ASN A 324 -18.57 9.54 -10.47
C ASN A 324 -17.31 10.42 -10.50
N THR A 325 -16.25 10.05 -9.78
CA THR A 325 -15.06 10.89 -9.65
C THR A 325 -13.78 10.07 -9.65
N ASP A 326 -13.09 10.09 -10.78
CA ASP A 326 -11.69 9.69 -10.88
C ASP A 326 -10.81 10.94 -10.88
N MET A 327 -9.78 10.95 -10.03
CA MET A 327 -8.87 12.09 -9.93
C MET A 327 -7.45 11.63 -9.57
N LEU A 328 -6.45 12.23 -10.22
CA LEU A 328 -5.05 12.12 -9.85
C LEU A 328 -4.65 13.42 -9.15
N ARG A 329 -4.38 13.35 -7.84
CA ARG A 329 -3.83 14.48 -7.09
C ARG A 329 -2.33 14.33 -7.09
N TYR A 330 -1.65 14.96 -8.06
CA TYR A 330 -0.25 14.64 -8.32
C TYR A 330 0.71 15.41 -7.41
N ASN A 331 1.68 14.75 -6.76
CA ASN A 331 2.06 13.33 -6.79
C ASN A 331 1.53 12.51 -5.58
N ALA A 332 0.54 13.04 -4.85
CA ALA A 332 0.05 12.46 -3.62
C ALA A 332 -0.60 11.08 -3.79
N ASP A 333 -1.66 10.99 -4.60
CA ASP A 333 -2.55 9.83 -4.63
C ASP A 333 -3.57 9.86 -5.78
N ARG A 334 -4.30 8.75 -5.92
CA ARG A 334 -5.41 8.58 -6.86
C ARG A 334 -6.72 8.37 -6.12
N TRP A 335 -7.76 9.03 -6.60
CA TRP A 335 -9.15 8.76 -6.23
C TRP A 335 -9.80 7.96 -7.33
N TYR A 336 -10.47 6.89 -6.94
CA TYR A 336 -11.03 5.94 -7.87
C TYR A 336 -12.53 6.17 -8.07
N GLY A 337 -12.94 6.07 -9.33
CA GLY A 337 -14.33 6.02 -9.74
C GLY A 337 -14.50 4.98 -10.85
N LYS A 338 -15.55 5.15 -11.64
CA LYS A 338 -15.91 4.22 -12.72
C LYS A 338 -14.86 4.10 -13.83
N VAL A 339 -13.91 5.03 -13.95
CA VAL A 339 -12.90 4.98 -15.02
C VAL A 339 -11.73 4.09 -14.61
N ARG A 340 -11.08 4.35 -13.47
CA ARG A 340 -9.83 3.67 -13.11
C ARG A 340 -10.04 2.41 -12.27
N TYR A 341 -11.04 2.39 -11.39
CA TYR A 341 -11.22 1.27 -10.45
C TYR A 341 -11.41 -0.09 -11.14
N PRO A 342 -12.15 -0.19 -12.27
CA PRO A 342 -12.23 -1.44 -13.04
C PRO A 342 -10.87 -2.02 -13.42
N TYR A 343 -9.91 -1.18 -13.80
CA TYR A 343 -8.56 -1.62 -14.20
C TYR A 343 -7.69 -1.97 -12.99
N LEU A 344 -7.81 -1.24 -11.88
CA LEU A 344 -7.09 -1.56 -10.63
C LEU A 344 -7.42 -2.97 -10.14
N THR A 345 -8.67 -3.39 -10.31
CA THR A 345 -9.19 -4.68 -9.84
C THR A 345 -9.35 -5.69 -10.97
N THR A 346 -8.54 -5.56 -12.03
CA THR A 346 -8.52 -6.52 -13.15
C THR A 346 -8.37 -7.95 -12.62
N ASN A 347 -9.21 -8.87 -13.12
CA ASN A 347 -9.24 -10.28 -12.74
C ASN A 347 -9.71 -10.59 -11.31
N TRP A 348 -10.35 -9.64 -10.65
CA TRP A 348 -10.98 -9.81 -9.35
C TRP A 348 -12.50 -9.71 -9.45
N LYS A 349 -13.21 -10.71 -8.92
CA LYS A 349 -14.67 -10.77 -8.88
C LYS A 349 -15.18 -10.01 -7.66
N GLN A 350 -16.07 -9.04 -7.86
CA GLN A 350 -16.66 -8.25 -6.78
C GLN A 350 -17.57 -9.09 -5.88
N VAL A 351 -17.34 -9.06 -4.57
CA VAL A 351 -18.10 -9.81 -3.55
C VAL A 351 -18.86 -8.86 -2.63
N TYR A 352 -18.20 -7.84 -2.11
CA TYR A 352 -18.77 -6.95 -1.11
C TYR A 352 -18.41 -5.49 -1.36
N LYS A 353 -19.35 -4.59 -1.05
CA LYS A 353 -19.17 -3.15 -1.00
C LYS A 353 -19.50 -2.67 0.41
N GLY A 354 -18.47 -2.22 1.10
CA GLY A 354 -18.53 -1.79 2.49
C GLY A 354 -18.76 -0.29 2.68
N ARG A 355 -18.39 0.16 3.88
CA ARG A 355 -18.48 1.56 4.32
C ARG A 355 -17.11 2.24 4.30
N GLY A 356 -16.98 3.35 5.03
CA GLY A 356 -15.79 4.20 5.03
C GLY A 356 -15.80 5.26 3.91
N ILE A 357 -15.07 6.34 4.16
CA ILE A 357 -14.66 7.34 3.16
C ILE A 357 -13.67 6.68 2.20
N GLN A 358 -12.74 5.91 2.76
CA GLN A 358 -11.96 4.97 1.98
C GLN A 358 -12.82 3.73 1.80
N LYS A 359 -13.53 3.68 0.67
CA LYS A 359 -14.55 2.66 0.45
C LYS A 359 -13.89 1.29 0.43
N VAL A 360 -14.25 0.46 1.40
CA VAL A 360 -13.78 -0.91 1.45
C VAL A 360 -14.59 -1.77 0.49
N HIS A 361 -13.93 -2.46 -0.41
CA HIS A 361 -14.51 -3.50 -1.25
C HIS A 361 -13.78 -4.81 -1.02
N VAL A 362 -14.50 -5.92 -1.16
CA VAL A 362 -13.93 -7.26 -1.12
C VAL A 362 -14.19 -7.95 -2.44
N PHE A 363 -13.17 -8.65 -2.90
CA PHE A 363 -13.17 -9.42 -4.13
C PHE A 363 -12.68 -10.83 -3.88
N GLU A 364 -13.07 -11.73 -4.76
CA GLU A 364 -12.55 -13.08 -4.88
C GLU A 364 -11.71 -13.17 -6.15
N LYS A 365 -10.59 -13.90 -6.09
CA LYS A 365 -9.74 -14.16 -7.25
C LYS A 365 -10.55 -14.92 -8.29
N ASP A 366 -10.62 -14.37 -9.50
CA ASP A 366 -11.33 -15.00 -10.61
C ASP A 366 -10.51 -16.17 -11.20
N ASP A 367 -11.20 -17.24 -11.60
CA ASP A 367 -10.62 -18.37 -12.30
C ASP A 367 -10.58 -17.99 -13.80
N ILE A 368 -9.43 -17.49 -14.26
CA ILE A 368 -9.21 -17.06 -15.66
C ILE A 368 -8.47 -18.11 -16.46
#